data_AF-A0A969TVP0-F1
#
_entry.id   AF-A0A969TVP0-F1
#
_cell.length_a   1.000
_cell.length_b   1.000
_cell.length_c   1.000
_cell.angle_alpha   90.00
_cell.angle_beta   90.00
_cell.angle_gamma   90.00
#
_symmetry.space_group_name_H-M   'P 1'
#
loop_
_entity.id
_entity.type
_entity.pdbx_description
1 polymer ?
#
loop_
_entity_poly.entity_id
_entity_poly.type
_entity_poly.pdbx_seq_one_letter_code
_entity_poly.pdbx_strand_id
1 'polypeptide(L)' 'MSRSKKDIQFAFQSARASLAVEGMTLSEKQEALVIDQLSGRMSEEAFVERALELSRHE' A
#
# COMPACT_ATOMS: atom_id res chain seq x y z
N MET A 1 -1.91 -15.47 11.42
CA MET A 1 -0.45 -15.54 11.20
C MET A 1 0.06 -14.11 11.07
N SER A 2 0.91 -13.65 12.00
CA SER A 2 1.54 -12.32 11.88
C SER A 2 2.66 -12.43 10.83
N ARG A 3 2.56 -11.72 9.69
CA ARG A 3 3.61 -11.69 8.67
C ARG A 3 4.84 -10.97 9.24
N SER A 4 6.04 -11.45 8.94
CA SER A 4 7.25 -10.74 9.34
C SER A 4 7.32 -9.38 8.61
N LYS A 5 7.91 -8.37 9.24
CA LYS A 5 8.16 -7.06 8.59
C LYS A 5 8.90 -7.22 7.26
N LYS A 6 9.80 -8.21 7.16
CA LYS A 6 10.51 -8.55 5.92
C LYS A 6 9.56 -9.07 4.83
N ASP A 7 8.58 -9.89 5.19
CA ASP A 7 7.61 -10.45 4.24
C ASP A 7 6.68 -9.36 3.70
N ILE A 8 6.25 -8.43 4.56
CA ILE A 8 5.45 -7.26 4.17
C ILE A 8 6.24 -6.39 3.20
N GLN A 9 7.50 -6.10 3.52
CA GLN A 9 8.35 -5.28 2.66
C GLN A 9 8.60 -5.95 1.31
N PHE A 10 8.85 -7.26 1.29
CA PHE A 10 9.03 -8.01 0.05
C PHE A 10 7.77 -8.01 -0.82
N ALA A 11 6.61 -8.28 -0.23
CA ALA A 11 5.33 -8.25 -0.95
C ALA A 11 5.03 -6.85 -1.51
N PHE A 12 5.27 -5.80 -0.71
CA PHE A 12 5.10 -4.42 -1.15
C PHE A 12 6.03 -4.06 -2.32
N GLN A 13 7.31 -4.38 -2.22
CA GLN A 13 8.28 -4.12 -3.29
C GLN A 13 7.94 -4.88 -4.58
N SER A 14 7.48 -6.12 -4.47
CA SER A 14 7.02 -6.90 -5.62
C SER A 14 5.83 -6.23 -6.31
N ALA A 15 4.81 -5.81 -5.55
CA ALA A 15 3.64 -5.13 -6.11
C ALA A 15 4.01 -3.77 -6.75
N ARG A 16 4.89 -3.00 -6.09
CA ARG A 16 5.41 -1.74 -6.63
C ARG A 16 6.18 -1.93 -7.93
N ALA A 17 6.97 -3.00 -8.05
CA ALA A 17 7.68 -3.32 -9.28
C ALA A 17 6.70 -3.67 -10.43
N SER A 18 5.62 -4.41 -10.15
CA SER A 18 4.58 -4.69 -11.14
C SER A 18 3.91 -3.41 -11.66
N LEU A 19 3.58 -2.47 -10.77
CA LEU A 19 3.04 -1.16 -11.16
C LEU A 19 4.03 -0.37 -12.03
N ALA A 20 5.31 -0.38 -11.67
CA ALA A 20 6.35 0.33 -12.41
C ALA A 20 6.52 -0.21 -13.84
N VAL A 21 6.36 -1.52 -14.06
CA VAL A 21 6.36 -2.12 -15.40
C VAL A 21 5.22 -1.56 -16.27
N GLU A 22 4.07 -1.27 -15.66
CA GLU A 22 2.93 -0.64 -16.33
C GLU A 22 3.04 0.90 -16.43
N GLY A 23 4.18 1.48 -16.03
CA GLY A 23 4.40 2.92 -16.02
C GLY A 23 3.67 3.66 -14.89
N MET A 24 3.13 2.93 -13.92
CA MET A 24 2.46 3.48 -12.74
C MET A 24 3.45 3.66 -11.59
N THR A 25 3.25 4.72 -10.81
CA THR A 25 4.05 4.98 -9.60
C THR A 25 3.13 5.32 -8.45
N LEU A 26 3.58 5.02 -7.23
CA LEU A 26 2.87 5.41 -6.01
C LEU A 26 3.55 6.65 -5.41
N SER A 27 2.74 7.59 -4.91
CA SER A 27 3.21 8.68 -4.06
C SER A 27 3.59 8.15 -2.67
N GLU A 28 4.44 8.87 -1.94
CA GLU A 28 4.85 8.48 -0.57
C GLU A 28 3.64 8.26 0.36
N LYS A 29 2.56 9.04 0.17
CA LYS A 29 1.31 8.91 0.93
C LYS A 29 0.59 7.60 0.62
N GLN A 30 0.52 7.24 -0.66
CA GLN A 30 -0.06 5.98 -1.10
C GLN A 30 0.77 4.78 -0.61
N GLU A 31 2.11 4.87 -0.67
CA GLU A 31 2.99 3.82 -0.13
C GLU A 31 2.78 3.60 1.36
N ALA A 32 2.72 4.68 2.15
CA ALA A 32 2.46 4.60 3.59
C ALA A 32 1.12 3.93 3.90
N LEU A 33 0.07 4.27 3.13
CA LEU A 33 -1.27 3.71 3.29
C LEU A 33 -1.28 2.18 3.07
N VAL A 34 -0.60 1.71 2.03
CA VAL A 34 -0.46 0.26 1.75
C VAL A 34 0.32 -0.45 2.86
N ILE A 35 1.42 0.14 3.35
CA ILE A 35 2.23 -0.44 4.41
C ILE A 35 1.44 -0.53 5.73
N ASP A 36 0.62 0.48 6.04
CA ASP A 36 -0.23 0.47 7.23
C ASP A 36 -1.25 -0.67 7.21
N GLN A 37 -1.91 -0.90 6.06
CA GLN A 37 -2.83 -2.02 5.87
C GLN A 37 -2.10 -3.35 6.02
N LEU A 38 -0.96 -3.54 5.33
CA LEU A 38 -0.21 -4.80 5.37
C LEU A 38 0.36 -5.10 6.76
N SER A 39 0.60 -4.05 7.56
CA SER A 39 1.06 -4.16 8.95
C SER A 39 -0.08 -4.43 9.94
N GLY A 40 -1.34 -4.46 9.49
CA GLY A 40 -2.52 -4.61 10.35
C GLY A 40 -2.81 -3.39 11.22
N ARG A 41 -2.29 -2.22 10.87
CA ARG A 41 -2.57 -0.95 11.59
C ARG A 41 -3.92 -0.34 11.22
N MET A 42 -4.53 -0.81 10.13
CA MET A 42 -5.86 -0.40 9.67
C MET A 42 -6.63 -1.59 9.11
N SER A 43 -7.95 -1.50 9.14
CA SER A 43 -8.81 -2.48 8.46
C SER A 43 -8.83 -2.25 6.96
N GLU A 44 -9.34 -3.24 6.22
CA GLU A 44 -9.53 -3.13 4.77
C GLU A 44 -10.52 -2.03 4.41
N GLU A 45 -11.61 -1.88 5.17
CA GLU A 45 -12.62 -0.84 4.95
C GLU A 45 -12.02 0.56 5.11
N ALA A 46 -11.25 0.76 6.18
CA ALA A 46 -10.55 2.03 6.43
C ALA A 46 -9.49 2.30 5.35
N PHE A 47 -8.79 1.27 4.87
CA PHE A 47 -7.85 1.40 3.77
C PHE A 47 -8.54 1.88 2.49
N VAL A 48 -9.66 1.27 2.11
CA VAL A 48 -10.43 1.65 0.90
C VAL A 48 -10.95 3.08 1.01
N GLU A 49 -11.51 3.46 2.15
CA GLU A 49 -11.99 4.83 2.38
C GLU A 49 -10.86 5.86 2.19
N ARG A 50 -9.71 5.65 2.83
CA ARG A 50 -8.55 6.55 2.71
C ARG A 50 -7.93 6.56 1.32
N ALA A 51 -7.92 5.43 0.62
CA ALA A 51 -7.44 5.36 -0.76
C ALA A 51 -8.32 6.19 -1.71
N LEU A 52 -9.64 6.13 -1.52
CA LEU A 52 -10.60 6.95 -2.27
C LEU A 52 -10.49 8.43 -1.93
N GLU A 53 -10.18 8.79 -0.69
CA GLU A 53 -9.91 10.17 -0.31
C GLU A 53 -8.63 10.68 -1.00
N LEU A 54 -7.54 9.90 -0.97
CA LEU A 54 -6.29 10.29 -1.64
C LEU A 54 -6.49 10.50 -3.14
N SER A 55 -7.25 9.64 -3.83
CA SER A 55 -7.48 9.79 -5.27
C SER A 55 -8.27 11.04 -5.67
N ARG A 56 -9.01 11.65 -4.73
CA ARG A 56 -9.75 12.91 -4.95
C ARG A 56 -8.92 14.16 -4.67
N HIS A 57 -7.76 14.00 -4.02
CA HIS A 57 -6.95 15.11 -3.50
C HIS A 57 -5.49 15.09 -3.99
N GLU A 58 -5.13 14.16 -4.88
CA GLU A 58 -3.89 14.15 -5.68
C GLU A 58 -4.12 14.82 -7.05
#